data_AF-A0A937C9X3-F1
#
_entry.id   AF-A0A937C9X3-F1
#
_cell.length_a   1.000
_cell.length_b   1.000
_cell.length_c   1.000
_cell.angle_alpha   90.00
_cell.angle_beta   90.00
_cell.angle_gamma   90.00
#
_symmetry.space_group_name_H-M   'P 1'
#
loop_
_entity.id
_entity.type
_entity.pdbx_description
1 polymer ?
#
loop_
_entity_poly.entity_id
_entity_poly.type
_entity_poly.pdbx_seq_one_letter_code
_entity_poly.pdbx_strand_id
1 'polypeptide(L)'
;MKISDIYYCRECRVSHHRTIKDLKNSFLEKPDNMRGVMTKKDLGILEDYAHKNIIKKTEHFASLSRMASEISKEWKNGRRLTVSFMGGKKQVKDRIIRHAKIWMEHANIEFDFTPRSKPADIRIAFDTNDGSWSLTGTEVLSEDKSNPTMNFGWLTPTTDDLEYNRVVLHEFGHTLGCIHEHERPDNGIPWDKPKVYAYYKQTDGWSKEEVDEQVFSKYDITQIRANKLDRKSIMMYPVPEKLTRGNFHIGWNNGLSEADKKFIAKLYPKK
;
A
#
# COMPACT_ATOMS: atom_id res chain seq x y z
N MET A 1 14.41 -22.48 -10.68
CA MET A 1 13.81 -21.16 -10.97
C MET A 1 14.30 -20.22 -9.87
N LYS A 2 14.93 -19.10 -10.21
CA LYS A 2 15.46 -18.19 -9.18
C LYS A 2 14.30 -17.37 -8.62
N ILE A 3 14.24 -17.22 -7.30
CA ILE A 3 13.29 -16.33 -6.59
C ILE A 3 13.39 -14.87 -7.09
N SER A 4 14.46 -14.51 -7.81
CA SER A 4 14.62 -13.23 -8.52
C SER A 4 13.67 -13.02 -9.70
N ASP A 5 12.95 -14.06 -10.16
CA ASP A 5 12.03 -13.98 -11.29
C ASP A 5 10.56 -13.85 -10.85
N ILE A 6 10.30 -13.68 -9.54
CA ILE A 6 8.96 -13.42 -8.99
C ILE A 6 8.60 -11.98 -9.36
N TYR A 7 7.99 -11.85 -10.54
CA TYR A 7 7.24 -10.67 -10.94
C TYR A 7 5.97 -10.65 -10.10
N TYR A 8 5.65 -9.46 -9.57
CA TYR A 8 4.54 -9.16 -8.66
C TYR A 8 4.81 -9.44 -7.18
N CYS A 9 4.51 -8.43 -6.36
CA CYS A 9 4.25 -8.66 -4.94
C CYS A 9 2.99 -9.54 -4.91
N ARG A 10 3.19 -10.78 -4.46
CA ARG A 10 2.20 -11.86 -4.55
C ARG A 10 0.91 -11.57 -3.79
N GLU A 11 0.92 -10.60 -2.89
CA GLU A 11 -0.26 -10.14 -2.17
C GLU A 11 -0.06 -8.69 -1.72
N CYS A 12 -0.05 -7.71 -2.63
CA CYS A 12 -0.36 -6.36 -2.16
C CYS A 12 -1.82 -6.45 -1.76
N ARG A 13 -2.09 -6.82 -0.50
CA ARG A 13 -3.39 -6.66 0.13
C ARG A 13 -3.64 -5.16 0.29
N VAL A 14 -3.70 -4.45 -0.83
CA VAL A 14 -4.67 -3.38 -0.97
C VAL A 14 -5.98 -4.12 -0.76
N SER A 15 -6.46 -4.12 0.49
CA SER A 15 -7.79 -4.63 0.74
C SER A 15 -8.70 -3.72 -0.09
N HIS A 16 -9.12 -4.24 -1.24
CA HIS A 16 -10.21 -3.66 -2.00
C HIS A 16 -11.49 -3.72 -1.14
N HIS A 17 -11.48 -4.58 -0.11
CA HIS A 17 -12.50 -4.73 0.91
C HIS A 17 -12.35 -3.68 2.02
N ARG A 18 -12.79 -2.47 1.70
CA ARG A 18 -12.89 -1.39 2.68
C ARG A 18 -13.93 -1.75 3.74
N THR A 19 -13.48 -1.95 4.98
CA THR A 19 -14.37 -2.32 6.07
C THR A 19 -14.89 -1.07 6.80
N ILE A 20 -16.00 -1.23 7.51
CA ILE A 20 -16.50 -0.19 8.43
C ILE A 20 -15.45 0.12 9.54
N LYS A 21 -14.58 -0.84 9.87
CA LYS A 21 -13.45 -0.64 10.80
C LYS A 21 -12.40 0.31 10.21
N ASP A 22 -12.07 0.16 8.93
CA ASP A 22 -11.16 1.06 8.22
C ASP A 22 -11.70 2.47 8.14
N LEU A 23 -13.01 2.61 7.87
CA LEU A 23 -13.71 3.90 7.90
C LEU A 23 -13.55 4.60 9.25
N LYS A 24 -13.79 3.87 10.36
CA LYS A 24 -13.62 4.42 11.72
C LYS A 24 -12.18 4.84 11.99
N ASN A 25 -11.22 3.98 11.70
CA ASN A 25 -9.80 4.26 11.96
C ASN A 25 -9.30 5.45 11.13
N SER A 26 -9.67 5.50 9.86
CA SER A 26 -9.34 6.62 8.97
C SER A 26 -9.92 7.94 9.48
N PHE A 27 -11.19 7.96 9.87
CA PHE A 27 -11.85 9.15 10.43
C PHE A 27 -11.20 9.62 11.74
N LEU A 28 -10.89 8.69 12.65
CA LEU A 28 -10.24 9.01 13.93
C LEU A 28 -8.80 9.51 13.77
N GLU A 29 -8.06 8.98 12.80
CA GLU A 29 -6.70 9.43 12.49
C GLU A 29 -6.71 10.83 11.87
N LYS A 30 -7.57 11.04 10.87
CA LYS A 30 -7.68 12.31 10.14
C LYS A 30 -9.12 12.49 9.61
N PRO A 31 -9.94 13.34 10.26
CA PRO A 31 -11.33 13.57 9.83
C PRO A 31 -11.48 14.01 8.37
N ASP A 32 -10.49 14.72 7.82
CA ASP A 32 -10.45 15.16 6.41
C ASP A 32 -10.29 14.01 5.41
N ASN A 33 -10.09 12.78 5.87
CA ASN A 33 -10.08 11.60 5.00
C ASN A 33 -11.47 11.27 4.43
N MET A 34 -12.53 11.85 5.00
CA MET A 34 -13.88 11.72 4.48
C MET A 34 -14.03 12.58 3.22
N ARG A 35 -14.17 11.93 2.07
CA ARG A 35 -14.40 12.64 0.79
C ARG A 35 -15.82 13.20 0.75
N GLY A 36 -16.00 14.36 0.11
CA GLY A 36 -17.34 14.94 -0.14
C GLY A 36 -18.17 13.91 -0.92
N VAL A 37 -19.36 13.50 -0.51
CA VAL A 37 -20.46 14.18 0.21
C VAL A 37 -21.03 13.27 1.29
N MET A 38 -20.99 13.69 2.55
CA MET A 38 -21.70 13.02 3.63
C MET A 38 -22.69 14.00 4.23
N THR A 39 -23.95 13.59 4.26
CA THR A 39 -24.99 14.42 4.86
C THR A 39 -24.68 14.65 6.35
N LYS A 40 -25.23 15.70 6.98
CA LYS A 40 -25.13 15.87 8.45
C LYS A 40 -25.58 14.61 9.21
N LYS A 41 -26.54 13.87 8.64
CA LYS A 41 -27.01 12.58 9.17
C LYS A 41 -25.92 11.51 9.10
N ASP A 42 -25.27 11.34 7.96
CA ASP A 42 -24.18 10.37 7.79
C ASP A 42 -23.02 10.66 8.73
N LEU A 43 -22.65 11.95 8.89
CA LEU A 43 -21.64 12.39 9.85
C LEU A 43 -22.01 12.02 11.28
N GLY A 44 -23.25 12.28 11.70
CA GLY A 44 -23.71 11.89 13.05
C GLY A 44 -23.68 10.37 13.27
N ILE A 45 -24.00 9.56 12.25
CA ILE A 45 -23.89 8.10 12.30
C ILE A 45 -22.43 7.68 12.46
N LEU A 46 -21.53 8.28 11.69
CA LEU A 46 -20.09 8.00 11.75
C LEU A 46 -19.51 8.41 13.10
N GLU A 47 -19.86 9.57 13.64
CA GLU A 47 -19.40 10.04 14.95
C GLU A 47 -19.85 9.10 16.07
N ASP A 48 -21.12 8.68 16.07
CA ASP A 48 -21.66 7.71 17.03
C ASP A 48 -20.91 6.37 16.94
N TYR A 49 -20.62 5.87 15.74
CA TYR A 49 -19.87 4.63 15.56
C TYR A 49 -18.38 4.78 15.94
N ALA A 50 -17.73 5.84 15.48
CA ALA A 50 -16.30 6.06 15.65
C ALA A 50 -15.95 6.30 17.13
N HIS A 51 -16.68 7.17 17.81
CA HIS A 51 -16.38 7.57 19.18
C HIS A 51 -17.09 6.73 20.24
N LYS A 52 -18.30 6.23 19.96
CA LYS A 52 -19.12 5.53 20.97
C LYS A 52 -19.33 4.05 20.66
N ASN A 53 -18.94 3.59 19.47
CA ASN A 53 -19.18 2.23 19.00
C ASN A 53 -20.68 1.84 18.96
N ILE A 54 -21.55 2.81 18.67
CA ILE A 54 -23.01 2.65 18.65
C ILE A 54 -23.52 2.66 17.20
N ILE A 55 -24.32 1.67 16.83
CA ILE A 55 -25.11 1.66 15.59
C ILE A 55 -26.59 1.57 15.98
N LYS A 56 -27.30 2.69 15.89
CA LYS A 56 -28.67 2.84 16.42
C LYS A 56 -29.74 2.10 15.61
N LYS A 57 -29.51 1.87 14.31
CA LYS A 57 -30.49 1.29 13.39
C LYS A 57 -29.80 0.45 12.32
N THR A 58 -30.50 -0.57 11.80
CA THR A 58 -29.98 -1.45 10.73
C THR A 58 -29.64 -0.66 9.46
N GLU A 59 -30.43 0.35 9.10
CA GLU A 59 -30.16 1.22 7.94
C GLU A 59 -28.85 2.02 8.04
N HIS A 60 -28.32 2.21 9.25
CA HIS A 60 -27.04 2.90 9.46
C HIS A 60 -25.86 2.06 8.97
N PHE A 61 -25.97 0.72 8.93
CA PHE A 61 -24.94 -0.14 8.34
C PHE A 61 -24.76 0.14 6.85
N ALA A 62 -25.85 0.30 6.08
CA ALA A 62 -25.75 0.64 4.67
C ALA A 62 -25.05 2.01 4.46
N SER A 63 -25.31 2.96 5.35
CA SER A 63 -24.65 4.28 5.33
C SER A 63 -23.15 4.17 5.62
N LEU A 64 -22.77 3.40 6.64
CA LEU A 64 -21.37 3.13 6.99
C LEU A 64 -20.63 2.37 5.88
N SER A 65 -21.26 1.35 5.27
CA SER A 65 -20.67 0.59 4.15
C SER A 65 -20.42 1.48 2.94
N ARG A 66 -21.36 2.37 2.59
CA ARG A 66 -21.16 3.34 1.52
C ARG A 66 -19.99 4.28 1.84
N MET A 67 -19.94 4.85 3.04
CA MET A 67 -18.83 5.73 3.43
C MET A 67 -17.48 5.02 3.38
N ALA A 68 -17.41 3.75 3.80
CA ALA A 68 -16.19 2.95 3.70
C ALA A 68 -15.66 2.85 2.26
N SER A 69 -16.55 2.85 1.25
CA SER A 69 -16.18 2.81 -0.18
C SER A 69 -15.57 4.10 -0.74
N GLU A 70 -15.46 5.18 0.05
CA GLU A 70 -14.99 6.50 -0.40
C GLU A 70 -13.87 7.11 0.46
N ILE A 71 -13.39 6.40 1.48
CA ILE A 71 -12.39 6.93 2.42
C ILE A 71 -10.99 7.07 1.81
N SER A 72 -10.31 8.17 2.15
CA SER A 72 -8.84 8.20 2.10
C SER A 72 -8.26 7.40 3.27
N LYS A 73 -7.02 6.94 3.15
CA LYS A 73 -6.30 6.14 4.18
C LYS A 73 -5.04 6.85 4.68
N GLU A 74 -4.99 8.18 4.51
CA GLU A 74 -3.83 8.99 4.88
C GLU A 74 -3.67 9.09 6.39
N TRP A 75 -2.41 9.14 6.84
CA TRP A 75 -2.08 9.44 8.22
C TRP A 75 -2.28 10.93 8.54
N LYS A 76 -2.34 11.25 9.83
CA LYS A 76 -2.22 12.63 10.28
C LYS A 76 -0.82 13.17 9.93
N ASN A 77 -0.72 14.43 9.51
CA ASN A 77 0.58 15.05 9.28
C ASN A 77 1.40 15.13 10.58
N GLY A 78 2.69 14.79 10.53
CA GLY A 78 3.56 14.68 11.71
C GLY A 78 3.34 13.42 12.54
N ARG A 79 2.62 12.42 12.01
CA ARG A 79 2.37 11.15 12.72
C ARG A 79 3.67 10.40 12.96
N ARG A 80 3.85 9.94 14.21
CA ARG A 80 4.84 8.92 14.58
C ARG A 80 4.20 7.54 14.50
N LEU A 81 4.73 6.69 13.63
CA LEU A 81 4.33 5.30 13.40
C LEU A 81 5.35 4.37 14.05
N THR A 82 4.88 3.56 14.99
CA THR A 82 5.75 2.59 15.66
C THR A 82 5.97 1.38 14.77
N VAL A 83 7.21 0.87 14.73
CA VAL A 83 7.59 -0.26 13.89
C VAL A 83 8.23 -1.36 14.73
N SER A 84 7.83 -2.61 14.48
CA SER A 84 8.43 -3.79 15.10
C SER A 84 8.65 -4.92 14.09
N PHE A 85 9.59 -5.80 14.40
CA PHE A 85 9.94 -6.96 13.57
C PHE A 85 9.51 -8.25 14.25
N MET A 86 8.75 -9.08 13.53
CA MET A 86 8.31 -10.41 13.96
C MET A 86 9.32 -11.46 13.45
N GLY A 87 10.44 -11.61 14.16
CA GLY A 87 11.55 -12.46 13.72
C GLY A 87 12.55 -11.71 12.84
N GLY A 88 13.27 -12.39 11.95
CA GLY A 88 14.24 -11.81 11.03
C GLY A 88 15.66 -11.61 11.58
N LYS A 89 16.66 -11.69 10.70
CA LYS A 89 18.09 -11.49 11.04
C LYS A 89 18.41 -10.01 11.26
N LYS A 90 19.27 -9.69 12.23
CA LYS A 90 19.68 -8.32 12.55
C LYS A 90 20.14 -7.53 11.31
N GLN A 91 20.99 -8.13 10.48
CA GLN A 91 21.50 -7.52 9.25
C GLN A 91 20.39 -7.11 8.27
N VAL A 92 19.34 -7.92 8.16
CA VAL A 92 18.19 -7.62 7.29
C VAL A 92 17.38 -6.46 7.88
N LYS A 93 17.10 -6.50 9.20
CA LYS A 93 16.40 -5.43 9.92
C LYS A 93 17.10 -4.09 9.78
N ASP A 94 18.41 -4.06 10.02
CA ASP A 94 19.20 -2.83 9.94
C ASP A 94 19.11 -2.20 8.54
N ARG A 95 19.12 -3.04 7.48
CA ARG A 95 18.99 -2.56 6.09
C ARG A 95 17.58 -2.05 5.81
N ILE A 96 16.53 -2.74 6.26
CA ILE A 96 15.15 -2.25 6.16
C ILE A 96 15.00 -0.88 6.84
N ILE A 97 15.53 -0.72 8.06
CA ILE A 97 15.47 0.55 8.80
C ILE A 97 16.12 1.68 8.00
N ARG A 98 17.31 1.43 7.41
CA ARG A 98 18.00 2.45 6.61
C ARG A 98 17.17 2.90 5.41
N HIS A 99 16.65 1.97 4.63
CA HIS A 99 15.89 2.29 3.41
C HIS A 99 14.51 2.90 3.72
N ALA A 100 13.82 2.41 4.76
CA ALA A 100 12.54 2.98 5.19
C ALA A 100 12.65 4.46 5.61
N LYS A 101 13.77 4.84 6.24
CA LYS A 101 14.00 6.22 6.70
C LYS A 101 14.13 7.25 5.57
N ILE A 102 14.42 6.83 4.33
CA ILE A 102 14.50 7.73 3.18
C ILE A 102 13.17 8.49 2.98
N TRP A 103 12.02 7.85 3.24
CA TRP A 103 10.72 8.52 3.18
C TRP A 103 10.61 9.72 4.14
N MET A 104 11.24 9.64 5.33
CA MET A 104 11.22 10.71 6.35
C MET A 104 12.00 11.96 5.90
N GLU A 105 12.85 11.85 4.88
CA GLU A 105 13.55 12.99 4.28
C GLU A 105 12.58 13.88 3.46
N HIS A 106 11.49 13.30 2.96
CA HIS A 106 10.53 13.98 2.09
C HIS A 106 9.14 14.16 2.71
N ALA A 107 8.78 13.32 3.69
CA ALA A 107 7.50 13.34 4.36
C ALA A 107 7.65 13.79 5.81
N ASN A 108 6.68 14.55 6.32
CA ASN A 108 6.54 14.82 7.75
C ASN A 108 5.83 13.65 8.45
N ILE A 109 6.49 12.50 8.48
CA ILE A 109 6.11 11.27 9.17
C ILE A 109 7.36 10.74 9.86
N GLU A 110 7.19 10.08 11.00
CA GLU A 110 8.29 9.46 11.73
C GLU A 110 8.09 7.96 11.89
N PHE A 111 9.09 7.16 11.51
CA PHE A 111 9.13 5.73 11.81
C PHE A 111 9.95 5.47 13.07
N ASP A 112 9.29 4.98 14.13
CA ASP A 112 9.90 4.68 15.42
C ASP A 112 10.18 3.17 15.56
N PHE A 113 11.43 2.80 15.30
CA PHE A 113 11.95 1.43 15.42
C PHE A 113 12.45 1.06 16.83
N THR A 114 12.18 1.89 17.84
CA THR A 114 12.62 1.62 19.21
C THR A 114 11.99 0.32 19.72
N PRO A 115 12.79 -0.59 20.33
CA PRO A 115 12.25 -1.82 20.93
C PRO A 115 11.13 -1.52 21.92
N ARG A 116 10.09 -2.37 21.92
CA ARG A 116 8.88 -2.16 22.72
C ARG A 116 8.23 -3.48 23.11
N SER A 117 7.52 -3.47 24.24
CA SER A 117 6.76 -4.61 24.76
C SER A 117 5.35 -4.72 24.18
N LYS A 118 4.76 -3.61 23.73
CA LYS A 118 3.44 -3.58 23.09
C LYS A 118 3.57 -3.76 21.58
N PRO A 119 2.62 -4.44 20.92
CA PRO A 119 2.58 -4.52 19.46
C PRO A 119 2.64 -3.13 18.81
N ALA A 120 3.52 -2.98 17.82
CA ALA A 120 3.65 -1.74 17.08
C ALA A 120 2.49 -1.53 16.10
N ASP A 121 2.40 -0.33 15.53
CA ASP A 121 1.48 -0.03 14.43
C ASP A 121 1.87 -0.88 13.21
N ILE A 122 3.13 -0.79 12.79
CA ILE A 122 3.69 -1.54 11.68
C ILE A 122 4.42 -2.78 12.21
N ARG A 123 4.01 -3.96 11.76
CA ARG A 123 4.54 -5.26 12.23
C ARG A 123 5.07 -6.03 11.03
N ILE A 124 6.39 -6.15 10.94
CA ILE A 124 7.11 -6.67 9.77
C ILE A 124 7.45 -8.14 9.96
N ALA A 125 6.87 -9.01 9.12
CA ALA A 125 7.21 -10.42 9.02
C ALA A 125 8.24 -10.71 7.91
N PHE A 126 8.70 -11.96 7.87
CA PHE A 126 9.70 -12.46 6.93
C PHE A 126 9.29 -13.85 6.40
N ASP A 127 8.01 -14.05 6.10
CA ASP A 127 7.51 -15.30 5.52
C ASP A 127 7.90 -15.38 4.05
N THR A 128 8.74 -16.37 3.72
CA THR A 128 9.26 -16.56 2.36
C THR A 128 8.21 -17.12 1.39
N ASN A 129 7.10 -17.64 1.89
CA ASN A 129 6.02 -18.18 1.07
C ASN A 129 4.98 -17.13 0.69
N ASP A 130 5.02 -15.96 1.32
CA ASP A 130 3.97 -14.93 1.27
C ASP A 130 4.38 -13.67 0.47
N GLY A 131 5.50 -13.73 -0.28
CA GLY A 131 5.98 -12.59 -1.06
C GLY A 131 6.40 -11.40 -0.20
N SER A 132 6.41 -10.17 -0.72
CA SER A 132 6.67 -8.95 0.07
C SER A 132 5.53 -7.99 -0.15
N TRP A 133 4.90 -7.49 0.91
CA TRP A 133 3.67 -6.70 0.85
C TRP A 133 3.52 -5.76 2.05
N SER A 134 2.58 -4.82 1.97
CA SER A 134 2.16 -3.96 3.08
C SER A 134 0.67 -3.64 3.00
N LEU A 135 0.03 -3.51 4.17
CA LEU A 135 -1.27 -2.83 4.28
C LEU A 135 -1.12 -1.35 3.90
N THR A 136 -2.21 -0.73 3.44
CA THR A 136 -2.16 0.64 2.92
C THR A 136 -2.63 1.67 3.94
N GLY A 137 -1.77 2.61 4.31
CA GLY A 137 -2.14 3.73 5.17
C GLY A 137 -2.76 3.28 6.50
N THR A 138 -3.87 3.91 6.88
CA THR A 138 -4.57 3.64 8.14
C THR A 138 -5.18 2.23 8.26
N GLU A 139 -5.21 1.42 7.20
CA GLU A 139 -5.59 -0.01 7.31
C GLU A 139 -4.70 -0.78 8.29
N VAL A 140 -3.45 -0.33 8.45
CA VAL A 140 -2.50 -0.84 9.45
C VAL A 140 -3.12 -0.86 10.86
N LEU A 141 -4.03 0.07 11.18
CA LEU A 141 -4.71 0.15 12.47
C LEU A 141 -5.85 -0.86 12.63
N SER A 142 -6.37 -1.38 11.53
CA SER A 142 -7.49 -2.32 11.50
C SER A 142 -7.06 -3.77 11.68
N GLU A 143 -5.81 -4.09 11.38
CA GLU A 143 -5.28 -5.43 11.49
C GLU A 143 -5.13 -5.89 12.95
N ASP A 144 -5.32 -7.18 13.19
CA ASP A 144 -5.10 -7.78 14.49
C ASP A 144 -3.65 -7.58 14.96
N LYS A 145 -3.46 -7.28 16.23
CA LYS A 145 -2.14 -6.97 16.80
C LYS A 145 -1.18 -8.17 16.81
N SER A 146 -1.70 -9.39 16.67
CA SER A 146 -0.92 -10.62 16.52
C SER A 146 -0.47 -10.90 15.07
N ASN A 147 -1.12 -10.26 14.08
CA ASN A 147 -0.82 -10.45 12.66
C ASN A 147 0.18 -9.41 12.14
N PRO A 148 1.01 -9.76 11.14
CA PRO A 148 1.83 -8.76 10.45
C PRO A 148 0.98 -7.76 9.66
N THR A 149 1.51 -6.56 9.46
CA THR A 149 0.94 -5.54 8.56
C THR A 149 1.83 -5.30 7.34
N MET A 150 2.98 -5.97 7.29
CA MET A 150 3.96 -5.91 6.21
C MET A 150 4.77 -7.20 6.24
N ASN A 151 5.20 -7.67 5.08
CA ASN A 151 6.08 -8.83 4.94
C ASN A 151 7.21 -8.53 3.95
N PHE A 152 8.39 -9.10 4.19
CA PHE A 152 9.49 -9.15 3.21
C PHE A 152 9.92 -10.59 2.99
N GLY A 153 9.47 -11.21 1.88
CA GLY A 153 9.60 -12.65 1.65
C GLY A 153 10.93 -13.11 1.04
N TRP A 154 11.75 -12.21 0.49
CA TRP A 154 12.98 -12.61 -0.21
C TRP A 154 14.23 -11.81 0.19
N LEU A 155 14.14 -10.92 1.17
CA LEU A 155 15.28 -10.15 1.65
C LEU A 155 16.18 -11.00 2.56
N THR A 156 17.43 -11.17 2.13
CA THR A 156 18.47 -11.91 2.85
C THR A 156 19.66 -11.00 3.15
N PRO A 157 20.58 -11.37 4.06
CA PRO A 157 21.79 -10.59 4.31
C PRO A 157 22.62 -10.30 3.05
N THR A 158 22.59 -11.21 2.07
CA THR A 158 23.36 -11.13 0.82
C THR A 158 22.59 -10.51 -0.34
N THR A 159 21.31 -10.16 -0.16
CA THR A 159 20.53 -9.48 -1.20
C THR A 159 21.16 -8.12 -1.53
N ASP A 160 21.22 -7.75 -2.81
CA ASP A 160 21.83 -6.50 -3.27
C ASP A 160 21.12 -5.26 -2.68
N ASP A 161 21.85 -4.17 -2.45
CA ASP A 161 21.28 -2.97 -1.84
C ASP A 161 20.28 -2.23 -2.73
N LEU A 162 20.40 -2.35 -4.05
CA LEU A 162 19.39 -1.85 -4.99
C LEU A 162 18.05 -2.55 -4.80
N GLU A 163 18.07 -3.85 -4.51
CA GLU A 163 16.87 -4.64 -4.28
C GLU A 163 16.22 -4.28 -2.94
N TYR A 164 17.03 -4.06 -1.89
CA TYR A 164 16.51 -3.51 -0.63
C TYR A 164 15.88 -2.13 -0.85
N ASN A 165 16.56 -1.24 -1.57
CA ASN A 165 16.05 0.10 -1.84
C ASN A 165 14.70 0.03 -2.57
N ARG A 166 14.62 -0.81 -3.60
CA ARG A 166 13.41 -1.04 -4.38
C ARG A 166 12.25 -1.53 -3.51
N VAL A 167 12.38 -2.69 -2.88
CA VAL A 167 11.25 -3.34 -2.21
C VAL A 167 10.89 -2.61 -0.91
N VAL A 168 11.87 -2.15 -0.12
CA VAL A 168 11.58 -1.49 1.16
C VAL A 168 10.90 -0.14 0.92
N LEU A 169 11.37 0.66 -0.05
CA LEU A 169 10.69 1.91 -0.36
C LEU A 169 9.28 1.69 -0.88
N HIS A 170 9.06 0.66 -1.71
CA HIS A 170 7.75 0.31 -2.24
C HIS A 170 6.77 -0.05 -1.12
N GLU A 171 7.13 -1.00 -0.25
CA GLU A 171 6.24 -1.44 0.83
C GLU A 171 5.98 -0.33 1.86
N PHE A 172 7.00 0.47 2.20
CA PHE A 172 6.78 1.63 3.06
C PHE A 172 5.97 2.74 2.35
N GLY A 173 6.01 2.81 1.02
CA GLY A 173 5.12 3.67 0.23
C GLY A 173 3.65 3.31 0.44
N HIS A 174 3.32 2.01 0.38
CA HIS A 174 1.97 1.52 0.74
C HIS A 174 1.56 1.90 2.15
N THR A 175 2.44 1.64 3.13
CA THR A 175 2.21 2.07 4.51
C THR A 175 1.91 3.57 4.61
N LEU A 176 2.50 4.41 3.76
CA LEU A 176 2.24 5.86 3.73
C LEU A 176 0.98 6.27 2.95
N GLY A 177 0.27 5.32 2.36
CA GLY A 177 -0.94 5.54 1.57
C GLY A 177 -0.69 5.73 0.08
N CYS A 178 0.52 5.46 -0.41
CA CYS A 178 0.79 5.41 -1.85
C CYS A 178 0.17 4.13 -2.45
N ILE A 179 -0.43 4.27 -3.61
CA ILE A 179 -1.03 3.17 -4.37
C ILE A 179 -0.21 2.95 -5.65
N HIS A 180 -0.44 1.83 -6.34
CA HIS A 180 0.34 1.54 -7.54
C HIS A 180 0.00 2.47 -8.70
N GLU A 181 1.03 3.01 -9.35
CA GLU A 181 0.88 3.88 -10.53
C GLU A 181 0.36 3.11 -11.76
N HIS A 182 0.60 1.79 -11.85
CA HIS A 182 0.09 0.97 -12.94
C HIS A 182 -1.42 0.70 -12.86
N GLU A 183 -2.06 0.81 -11.69
CA GLU A 183 -3.51 0.64 -11.54
C GLU A 183 -4.26 1.93 -11.89
N ARG A 184 -3.56 2.95 -12.38
CA ARG A 184 -4.20 4.17 -12.83
C ARG A 184 -4.96 3.94 -14.13
N PRO A 185 -6.15 4.54 -14.29
CA PRO A 185 -6.92 4.34 -15.49
C PRO A 185 -6.25 4.95 -16.73
N ASP A 186 -5.40 5.97 -16.55
CA ASP A 186 -4.61 6.67 -17.56
C ASP A 186 -3.18 6.11 -17.75
N ASN A 187 -2.88 4.89 -17.26
CA ASN A 187 -1.55 4.27 -17.34
C ASN A 187 -1.00 4.08 -18.79
N GLY A 188 -1.89 4.04 -19.79
CA GLY A 188 -1.56 3.84 -21.19
C GLY A 188 -0.81 2.53 -21.52
N ILE A 189 -0.84 1.52 -20.64
CA ILE A 189 -0.09 0.27 -20.85
C ILE A 189 -0.81 -0.58 -21.92
N PRO A 190 -0.15 -0.90 -23.06
CA PRO A 190 -0.77 -1.64 -24.16
C PRO A 190 -0.68 -3.15 -23.92
N TRP A 191 -1.36 -3.65 -22.88
CA TRP A 191 -1.32 -5.06 -22.51
C TRP A 191 -1.73 -6.01 -23.65
N ASP A 192 -0.92 -7.06 -23.87
CA ASP A 192 -1.29 -8.20 -24.71
C ASP A 192 -2.00 -9.25 -23.83
N LYS A 193 -3.29 -9.02 -23.55
CA LYS A 193 -4.05 -9.79 -22.55
C LYS A 193 -3.91 -11.32 -22.67
N PRO A 194 -4.00 -11.94 -23.86
CA PRO A 194 -3.75 -13.38 -24.00
C PRO A 194 -2.38 -13.83 -23.46
N LYS A 195 -1.31 -13.07 -23.73
CA LYS A 195 0.03 -13.37 -23.22
C LYS A 195 0.11 -13.17 -21.71
N VAL A 196 -0.54 -12.14 -21.18
CA VAL A 196 -0.57 -11.87 -19.73
C VAL A 196 -1.24 -13.03 -18.99
N TYR A 197 -2.42 -13.48 -19.43
CA TYR A 197 -3.10 -14.62 -18.81
C TYR A 197 -2.26 -15.90 -18.90
N ALA A 198 -1.69 -16.20 -20.07
CA ALA A 198 -0.86 -17.38 -20.26
C ALA A 198 0.38 -17.34 -19.35
N TYR A 199 1.00 -16.17 -19.22
CA TYR A 199 2.17 -15.97 -18.39
C TYR A 199 1.87 -16.22 -16.91
N TYR A 200 0.91 -15.52 -16.31
CA TYR A 200 0.61 -15.66 -14.87
C TYR A 200 0.02 -17.02 -14.51
N LYS A 201 -0.73 -17.65 -15.43
CA LYS A 201 -1.14 -19.05 -15.26
C LYS A 201 0.07 -19.99 -15.19
N GLN A 202 1.12 -19.75 -15.99
CA GLN A 202 2.31 -20.58 -16.02
C GLN A 202 3.26 -20.32 -14.84
N THR A 203 3.44 -19.06 -14.45
CA THR A 203 4.41 -18.68 -13.41
C THR A 203 3.83 -18.80 -11.99
N ASP A 204 2.58 -18.41 -11.81
CA ASP A 204 1.97 -18.24 -10.49
C ASP A 204 0.76 -19.15 -10.27
N GLY A 205 0.24 -19.77 -11.34
CA GLY A 205 -0.96 -20.59 -11.29
C GLY A 205 -2.25 -19.78 -11.25
N TRP A 206 -2.19 -18.46 -11.50
CA TRP A 206 -3.34 -17.58 -11.41
C TRP A 206 -4.42 -17.91 -12.44
N SER A 207 -5.65 -17.88 -11.95
CA SER A 207 -6.87 -17.83 -12.76
C SER A 207 -6.96 -16.52 -13.55
N LYS A 208 -7.91 -16.48 -14.48
CA LYS A 208 -8.13 -15.28 -15.29
C LYS A 208 -8.66 -14.14 -14.42
N GLU A 209 -9.52 -14.48 -13.47
CA GLU A 209 -10.14 -13.59 -12.50
C GLU A 209 -9.07 -12.95 -11.61
N GLU A 210 -8.13 -13.74 -11.09
CA GLU A 210 -6.99 -13.20 -10.33
C GLU A 210 -6.14 -12.24 -11.17
N VAL A 211 -5.87 -12.57 -12.44
CA VAL A 211 -5.13 -11.65 -13.32
C VAL A 211 -5.93 -10.37 -13.60
N ASP A 212 -7.25 -10.48 -13.79
CA ASP A 212 -8.12 -9.32 -14.00
C ASP A 212 -8.11 -8.40 -12.77
N GLU A 213 -8.17 -8.95 -11.56
CA GLU A 213 -8.15 -8.20 -10.30
C GLU A 213 -6.77 -7.65 -9.94
N GLN A 214 -5.69 -8.38 -10.21
CA GLN A 214 -4.35 -8.00 -9.74
C GLN A 214 -3.55 -7.19 -10.78
N VAL A 215 -3.79 -7.40 -12.07
CA VAL A 215 -2.96 -6.82 -13.15
C VAL A 215 -3.72 -5.77 -13.97
N PHE A 216 -5.02 -6.00 -14.17
CA PHE A 216 -5.85 -5.14 -15.03
C PHE A 216 -6.82 -4.24 -14.27
N SER A 217 -7.00 -4.48 -12.96
CA SER A 217 -7.81 -3.62 -12.12
C SER A 217 -7.27 -2.19 -12.18
N LYS A 218 -8.21 -1.26 -12.17
CA LYS A 218 -7.93 0.17 -12.25
C LYS A 218 -8.64 0.85 -11.11
N TYR A 219 -7.92 1.72 -10.41
CA TYR A 219 -8.55 2.66 -9.48
C TYR A 219 -9.48 3.61 -10.23
N ASP A 220 -10.56 3.99 -9.57
CA ASP A 220 -11.37 5.13 -9.99
C ASP A 220 -10.54 6.41 -9.84
N ILE A 221 -10.28 7.14 -10.94
CA ILE A 221 -9.44 8.35 -10.93
C ILE A 221 -9.97 9.44 -10.02
N THR A 222 -11.29 9.51 -9.80
CA THR A 222 -11.91 10.47 -8.87
C THR A 222 -11.55 10.16 -7.43
N GLN A 223 -11.06 8.94 -7.19
CA GLN A 223 -10.68 8.42 -5.90
C GLN A 223 -9.16 8.39 -5.67
N ILE A 224 -8.35 8.97 -6.55
CA ILE A 224 -6.89 8.99 -6.41
C ILE A 224 -6.42 10.42 -6.18
N ARG A 225 -5.62 10.64 -5.13
CA ARG A 225 -4.76 11.82 -5.08
C ARG A 225 -3.51 11.48 -5.88
N ALA A 226 -3.56 11.75 -7.18
CA ALA A 226 -2.48 11.43 -8.10
C ALA A 226 -2.06 12.66 -8.90
N ASN A 227 -0.77 12.78 -9.19
CA ASN A 227 -0.27 13.71 -10.22
C ASN A 227 -0.43 13.07 -11.62
N LYS A 228 0.27 13.53 -12.66
CA LYS A 228 0.37 12.76 -13.92
C LYS A 228 1.08 11.42 -13.69
N LEU A 229 0.78 10.40 -14.50
CA LEU A 229 1.45 9.09 -14.46
C LEU A 229 2.98 9.26 -14.42
N ASP A 230 3.63 8.61 -13.46
CA ASP A 230 5.09 8.55 -13.39
C ASP A 230 5.61 7.12 -13.56
N ARG A 231 6.20 6.84 -14.73
CA ARG A 231 6.81 5.55 -15.04
C ARG A 231 8.08 5.27 -14.23
N LYS A 232 8.67 6.29 -13.61
CA LYS A 232 9.86 6.17 -12.76
C LYS A 232 9.51 6.06 -11.27
N SER A 233 8.23 6.12 -10.92
CA SER A 233 7.77 6.02 -9.54
C SER A 233 8.23 4.70 -8.92
N ILE A 234 8.61 4.74 -7.66
CA ILE A 234 8.88 3.53 -6.87
C ILE A 234 7.63 2.63 -6.75
N MET A 235 6.43 3.21 -6.91
CA MET A 235 5.14 2.50 -6.88
C MET A 235 4.73 1.95 -8.25
N MET A 236 5.55 2.12 -9.28
CA MET A 236 5.32 1.55 -10.61
C MET A 236 5.81 0.10 -10.63
N TYR A 237 4.91 -0.83 -10.99
CA TYR A 237 5.35 -2.17 -11.31
C TYR A 237 6.11 -2.19 -12.63
N PRO A 238 7.15 -3.03 -12.73
CA PRO A 238 7.76 -3.28 -14.02
C PRO A 238 6.74 -3.91 -14.97
N VAL A 239 6.85 -3.55 -16.23
CA VAL A 239 6.01 -4.04 -17.31
C VAL A 239 6.93 -4.69 -18.34
N PRO A 240 6.99 -6.03 -18.42
CA PRO A 240 7.84 -6.70 -19.39
C PRO A 240 7.34 -6.46 -20.81
N GLU A 241 8.26 -6.18 -21.73
CA GLU A 241 7.93 -6.01 -23.16
C GLU A 241 7.13 -7.18 -23.73
N LYS A 242 7.52 -8.41 -23.36
CA LYS A 242 6.87 -9.67 -23.77
C LYS A 242 5.37 -9.74 -23.43
N LEU A 243 4.89 -8.95 -22.47
CA LEU A 243 3.49 -8.92 -22.02
C LEU A 243 2.68 -7.79 -22.67
N THR A 244 3.30 -7.00 -23.54
CA THR A 244 2.68 -5.83 -24.17
C THR A 244 2.71 -5.93 -25.70
N ARG A 245 1.94 -5.06 -26.35
CA ARG A 245 1.97 -4.87 -27.80
C ARG A 245 3.04 -3.85 -28.17
N GLY A 246 3.83 -4.16 -29.18
CA GLY A 246 4.93 -3.30 -29.63
C GLY A 246 6.16 -3.43 -28.73
N ASN A 247 6.92 -2.35 -28.59
CA ASN A 247 8.18 -2.28 -27.83
C ASN A 247 8.02 -1.61 -26.44
N PHE A 248 6.80 -1.58 -25.90
CA PHE A 248 6.52 -0.92 -24.63
C PHE A 248 7.10 -1.73 -23.47
N HIS A 249 7.86 -1.10 -22.59
CA HIS A 249 8.25 -1.71 -21.33
C HIS A 249 8.43 -0.67 -20.24
N ILE A 250 8.36 -1.12 -19.00
CA ILE A 250 8.74 -0.34 -17.82
C ILE A 250 9.72 -1.20 -17.02
N GLY A 251 10.92 -0.67 -16.80
CA GLY A 251 11.95 -1.34 -16.01
C GLY A 251 11.70 -1.25 -14.50
N TRP A 252 12.61 -1.84 -13.73
CA TRP A 252 12.61 -1.69 -12.28
C TRP A 252 13.06 -0.29 -11.87
N ASN A 253 12.32 0.33 -10.95
CA ASN A 253 12.68 1.60 -10.33
C ASN A 253 13.25 1.31 -8.94
N ASN A 254 14.51 1.67 -8.71
CA ASN A 254 15.24 1.30 -7.48
C ASN A 254 15.43 2.49 -6.53
N GLY A 255 14.53 3.48 -6.56
CA GLY A 255 14.59 4.68 -5.72
C GLY A 255 13.40 5.61 -5.96
N LEU A 256 13.19 6.55 -5.05
CA LEU A 256 12.12 7.55 -5.17
C LEU A 256 12.35 8.47 -6.37
N SER A 257 11.35 8.60 -7.22
CA SER A 257 11.35 9.59 -8.28
C SER A 257 11.16 11.00 -7.73
N GLU A 258 11.43 12.03 -8.55
CA GLU A 258 11.10 13.41 -8.18
C GLU A 258 9.59 13.63 -8.01
N ALA A 259 8.75 12.85 -8.70
CA ALA A 259 7.30 12.92 -8.53
C ALA A 259 6.87 12.26 -7.20
N ASP A 260 7.49 11.14 -6.80
CA ASP A 260 7.24 10.48 -5.51
C ASP A 260 7.55 11.45 -4.35
N LYS A 261 8.73 12.08 -4.40
CA LYS A 261 9.18 13.06 -3.38
C LYS A 261 8.23 14.24 -3.27
N LYS A 262 7.81 14.81 -4.41
CA LYS A 262 6.85 15.94 -4.43
C LYS A 262 5.48 15.53 -3.94
N PHE A 263 5.01 14.34 -4.34
CA PHE A 263 3.73 13.81 -3.93
C PHE A 263 3.67 13.61 -2.42
N ILE A 264 4.67 12.94 -1.85
CA ILE A 264 4.69 12.66 -0.41
C ILE A 264 4.89 13.92 0.42
N ALA A 265 5.68 14.89 -0.06
CA ALA A 265 5.82 16.20 0.59
C ALA A 265 4.52 17.00 0.57
N LYS A 266 3.68 16.86 -0.46
CA LYS A 266 2.34 17.45 -0.50
C LYS A 266 1.38 16.73 0.46
N LEU A 267 1.50 15.41 0.55
CA LEU A 267 0.65 14.59 1.41
C LEU A 267 0.95 14.83 2.91
N TYR A 268 2.23 14.95 3.24
CA TYR A 268 2.75 15.14 4.58
C TYR A 268 3.75 16.31 4.62
N PRO A 269 3.27 17.57 4.58
CA PRO A 269 4.15 18.74 4.49
C PRO A 269 4.97 18.94 5.77
N LYS A 270 6.26 19.21 5.59
CA LYS A 270 7.14 19.70 6.67
C LYS A 270 6.76 21.13 7.03
N LYS A 271 6.90 21.47 8.31
CA LYS A 271 6.74 22.85 8.80
C LYS A 271 7.91 23.72 8.35
#